data_AF-A0AA43XL71-F1
#
_entry.id   AF-A0AA43XL71-F1
#
_cell.length_a   1.000
_cell.length_b   1.000
_cell.length_c   1.000
_cell.angle_alpha   90.00
_cell.angle_beta   90.00
_cell.angle_gamma   90.00
#
_symmetry.space_group_name_H-M   'P 1'
#
loop_
_entity.id
_entity.type
_entity.pdbx_description
1 polymer ?
#
loop_
_entity_poly.entity_id
_entity_poly.type
_entity_poly.pdbx_seq_one_letter_code
_entity_poly.pdbx_strand_id
1 'polypeptide(L)'
;MNNKATEQNNGKNNGKEQPTMMRKALSFFTDFFTTFQLSVHKKALGIIAMGLAFLSIFWAGMYLIDFQNIFGISSDRGFWWHAFRNRGPVEIGQWAVMSLVVVTSGRIAGIYEERKDRSGKILWLLIAATFAMMIIEDAGDPRHIQGRYFVHFWDMNRNLVEAGFFGVMIFPIIFGFLRYWNKAFRFVETRMYLILGGLFYATAAGTSLFRWINNFYQRVGNRISDLFFGGSIPGFFLMDFVFEESLELMAGAIFLAGAYLYLEHLNSLKDT
;
A
#
# COMPACT_ATOMS: atom_id res chain seq x y z
N MET A 1 -5.57 -69.97 36.30
CA MET A 1 -6.67 -69.35 35.54
C MET A 1 -6.80 -67.92 36.01
N ASN A 2 -6.37 -66.94 35.21
CA ASN A 2 -6.61 -65.52 35.50
C ASN A 2 -6.77 -64.81 34.15
N ASN A 3 -8.02 -64.47 33.82
CA ASN A 3 -8.40 -63.76 32.61
C ASN A 3 -7.94 -62.30 32.72
N LYS A 4 -6.95 -61.91 31.91
CA LYS A 4 -6.64 -60.49 31.68
C LYS A 4 -7.63 -59.96 30.64
N ALA A 5 -8.54 -59.11 31.11
CA ALA A 5 -9.43 -58.33 30.27
C ALA A 5 -8.63 -57.27 29.50
N THR A 6 -8.71 -57.34 28.18
CA THR A 6 -8.15 -56.37 27.24
C THR A 6 -9.18 -55.27 27.05
N GLU A 7 -9.03 -54.13 27.72
CA GLU A 7 -9.85 -52.94 27.44
C GLU A 7 -9.48 -52.37 26.07
N GLN A 8 -10.35 -52.61 25.08
CA GLN A 8 -10.35 -51.93 23.79
C GLN A 8 -10.79 -50.48 23.99
N ASN A 9 -9.82 -49.59 24.10
CA ASN A 9 -10.04 -48.15 24.12
C ASN A 9 -10.38 -47.68 22.69
N ASN A 10 -11.66 -47.79 22.32
CA ASN A 10 -12.22 -47.22 21.09
C ASN A 10 -12.20 -45.69 21.18
N GLY A 11 -11.05 -45.10 20.90
CA GLY A 11 -10.89 -43.66 20.68
C GLY A 11 -11.73 -43.25 19.47
N LYS A 12 -12.95 -42.75 19.72
CA LYS A 12 -13.72 -41.97 18.75
C LYS A 12 -12.86 -40.79 18.31
N ASN A 13 -12.20 -40.97 17.18
CA ASN A 13 -11.48 -39.93 16.48
C ASN A 13 -12.55 -38.95 15.97
N ASN A 14 -12.94 -38.01 16.82
CA ASN A 14 -13.84 -36.92 16.47
C ASN A 14 -13.15 -36.12 15.36
N GLY A 15 -13.46 -36.47 14.12
CA GLY A 15 -12.94 -35.81 12.93
C GLY A 15 -13.26 -34.33 13.02
N LYS A 16 -12.29 -33.53 13.49
CA LYS A 16 -12.37 -32.08 13.40
C LYS A 16 -12.40 -31.76 11.92
N GLU A 17 -13.59 -31.49 11.41
CA GLU A 17 -13.78 -30.99 10.04
C GLU A 17 -12.77 -29.86 9.83
N GLN A 18 -11.89 -30.03 8.86
CA GLN A 18 -10.97 -28.96 8.51
C GLN A 18 -11.82 -27.76 8.08
N PRO A 19 -11.65 -26.58 8.71
CA PRO A 19 -12.44 -25.42 8.35
C PRO A 19 -12.21 -25.08 6.88
N THR A 20 -13.31 -24.91 6.16
CA THR A 20 -13.31 -24.51 4.74
C THR A 20 -12.52 -23.21 4.56
N MET A 21 -11.92 -22.98 3.39
CA MET A 21 -11.17 -21.74 3.11
C MET A 21 -12.00 -20.48 3.39
N MET A 22 -13.30 -20.53 3.08
CA MET A 22 -14.24 -19.44 3.37
C MET A 22 -14.35 -19.13 4.87
N ARG A 23 -14.39 -20.16 5.74
CA ARG A 23 -14.40 -19.95 7.20
C ARG A 23 -13.10 -19.32 7.68
N LYS A 24 -11.94 -19.70 7.13
CA LYS A 24 -10.64 -19.09 7.47
C LYS A 24 -10.55 -17.62 7.02
N ALA A 25 -11.09 -17.30 5.86
CA ALA A 25 -11.12 -15.94 5.35
C ALA A 25 -12.06 -15.06 6.21
N LEU A 26 -13.25 -15.54 6.54
CA LEU A 26 -14.17 -14.82 7.43
C LEU A 26 -13.57 -14.65 8.83
N SER A 27 -12.99 -15.70 9.41
CA SER A 27 -12.37 -15.62 10.74
C SER A 27 -11.25 -14.57 10.78
N PHE A 28 -10.47 -14.45 9.70
CA PHE A 28 -9.40 -13.46 9.60
C PHE A 28 -9.89 -12.03 9.85
N PHE A 29 -11.02 -11.65 9.25
CA PHE A 29 -11.61 -10.32 9.43
C PHE A 29 -12.33 -10.18 10.76
N THR A 30 -13.10 -11.20 11.17
CA THR A 30 -13.82 -11.15 12.44
C THR A 30 -12.86 -11.06 13.63
N ASP A 31 -11.74 -11.77 13.59
CA ASP A 31 -10.71 -11.70 14.64
C ASP A 31 -10.23 -10.25 14.82
N PHE A 32 -9.93 -9.53 13.73
CA PHE A 32 -9.51 -8.13 13.81
C PHE A 32 -10.52 -7.23 14.52
N PHE A 33 -11.79 -7.30 14.11
CA PHE A 33 -12.82 -6.43 14.68
C PHE A 33 -13.20 -6.83 16.11
N THR A 34 -13.15 -8.13 16.44
CA THR A 34 -13.45 -8.61 17.80
C THR A 34 -12.33 -8.30 18.79
N THR A 35 -11.08 -8.24 18.35
CA THR A 35 -9.94 -7.87 19.20
C THR A 35 -9.60 -6.38 19.12
N PHE A 36 -10.36 -5.56 18.40
CA PHE A 36 -10.06 -4.15 18.20
C PHE A 36 -10.16 -3.37 19.52
N GLN A 37 -9.05 -2.81 19.97
CA GLN A 37 -9.00 -1.93 21.13
C GLN A 37 -8.37 -0.59 20.76
N LEU A 38 -9.12 0.50 20.90
CA LEU A 38 -8.67 1.84 20.47
C LEU A 38 -7.32 2.24 21.08
N SER A 39 -7.04 1.84 22.32
CA SER A 39 -5.76 2.07 23.00
C SER A 39 -4.57 1.48 22.27
N VAL A 40 -4.73 0.27 21.69
CA VAL A 40 -3.70 -0.42 20.90
C VAL A 40 -3.52 0.25 19.54
N HIS A 41 -4.62 0.68 18.92
CA HIS A 41 -4.62 1.25 17.57
C HIS A 41 -4.36 2.76 17.51
N LYS A 42 -4.33 3.47 18.64
CA LYS A 42 -4.28 4.94 18.70
C LYS A 42 -3.17 5.55 17.86
N LYS A 43 -1.94 5.01 17.93
CA LYS A 43 -0.79 5.53 17.19
C LYS A 43 -0.89 5.25 15.69
N ALA A 44 -1.30 4.03 15.32
CA ALA A 44 -1.55 3.64 13.94
C ALA A 44 -2.63 4.53 13.29
N LEU A 45 -3.73 4.78 14.00
CA LEU A 45 -4.77 5.71 13.56
C LEU A 45 -4.27 7.15 13.47
N GLY A 46 -3.35 7.56 14.35
CA GLY A 46 -2.68 8.86 14.28
C GLY A 46 -1.89 9.04 12.99
N ILE A 47 -1.14 8.03 12.53
CA ILE A 47 -0.41 8.06 11.26
C ILE A 47 -1.38 8.25 10.08
N ILE A 48 -2.48 7.50 10.05
CA ILE A 48 -3.50 7.60 9.01
C ILE A 48 -4.17 8.99 9.04
N ALA A 49 -4.52 9.47 10.23
CA ALA A 49 -5.12 10.79 10.42
C ALA A 49 -4.20 11.92 9.96
N MET A 50 -2.88 11.79 10.17
CA MET A 50 -1.89 12.75 9.65
C MET A 50 -1.88 12.76 8.12
N GLY A 51 -1.92 11.60 7.46
CA GLY A 51 -2.02 11.51 6.00
C GLY A 51 -3.30 12.17 5.47
N LEU A 52 -4.44 11.87 6.07
CA LEU A 52 -5.74 12.48 5.71
C LEU A 52 -5.77 13.99 5.95
N ALA A 53 -5.21 14.45 7.07
CA ALA A 53 -5.13 15.87 7.39
C ALA A 53 -4.23 16.61 6.39
N PHE A 54 -3.08 16.04 6.04
CA PHE A 54 -2.20 16.58 5.01
C PHE A 54 -2.92 16.70 3.67
N LEU A 55 -3.59 15.64 3.21
CA LEU A 55 -4.37 15.67 1.97
C LEU A 55 -5.47 16.72 2.01
N SER A 56 -6.21 16.79 3.11
CA SER A 56 -7.31 17.73 3.26
C SER A 56 -6.83 19.18 3.22
N ILE A 57 -5.72 19.49 3.91
CA ILE A 57 -5.10 20.83 3.89
C ILE A 57 -4.57 21.15 2.49
N PHE A 58 -3.87 20.22 1.85
CA PHE A 58 -3.31 20.43 0.52
C PHE A 58 -4.41 20.65 -0.53
N TRP A 59 -5.44 19.81 -0.56
CA TRP A 59 -6.54 19.94 -1.51
C TRP A 59 -7.40 21.18 -1.26
N ALA A 60 -7.60 21.57 0.01
CA ALA A 60 -8.22 22.86 0.33
C ALA A 60 -7.36 24.04 -0.17
N GLY A 61 -6.04 23.97 0.01
CA GLY A 61 -5.10 24.98 -0.50
C GLY A 61 -5.08 25.07 -2.03
N MET A 62 -5.04 23.94 -2.73
CA MET A 62 -5.22 23.84 -4.18
C MET A 62 -6.53 24.49 -4.61
N TYR A 63 -7.63 24.14 -3.95
CA TYR A 63 -8.94 24.67 -4.30
C TYR A 63 -9.03 26.19 -4.13
N LEU A 64 -8.54 26.71 -3.01
CA LEU A 64 -8.58 28.14 -2.73
C LEU A 64 -7.64 28.94 -3.64
N ILE A 65 -6.43 28.45 -3.88
CA ILE A 65 -5.40 29.19 -4.62
C ILE A 65 -5.60 29.06 -6.13
N ASP A 66 -5.76 27.84 -6.64
CA ASP A 66 -5.78 27.58 -8.08
C ASP A 66 -7.18 27.73 -8.69
N PHE A 67 -8.25 27.38 -7.95
CA PHE A 67 -9.62 27.46 -8.50
C PHE A 67 -10.38 28.71 -8.08
N GLN A 68 -10.37 29.05 -6.79
CA GLN A 68 -11.01 30.29 -6.32
C GLN A 68 -10.15 31.52 -6.59
N ASN A 69 -8.90 31.32 -7.00
CA ASN A 69 -7.96 32.38 -7.36
C ASN A 69 -7.91 33.51 -6.31
N ILE A 70 -7.91 33.16 -5.02
CA ILE A 70 -8.00 34.15 -3.92
C ILE A 70 -6.85 35.17 -3.94
N PHE A 71 -5.74 34.84 -4.60
CA PHE A 71 -4.55 35.70 -4.74
C PHE A 71 -4.42 36.37 -6.12
N GLY A 72 -5.38 36.17 -7.04
CA GLY A 72 -5.35 36.77 -8.38
C GLY A 72 -4.20 36.27 -9.27
N ILE A 73 -3.66 35.08 -9.01
CA ILE A 73 -2.60 34.45 -9.79
C ILE A 73 -3.20 33.93 -11.11
N SER A 74 -2.87 34.58 -12.23
CA SER A 74 -3.24 34.10 -13.56
C SER A 74 -2.19 33.12 -14.08
N SER A 75 -2.53 31.83 -14.03
CA SER A 75 -1.75 30.76 -14.62
C SER A 75 -2.68 29.77 -15.28
N ASP A 76 -2.41 29.43 -16.54
CA ASP A 76 -3.14 28.39 -17.29
C ASP A 76 -2.99 27.00 -16.65
N ARG A 77 -2.03 26.82 -15.72
CA ARG A 77 -1.76 25.55 -15.04
C ARG A 77 -1.93 25.59 -13.51
N GLY A 78 -2.33 26.73 -12.94
CA GLY A 78 -2.38 26.95 -11.49
C GLY A 78 -1.01 27.28 -10.87
N PHE A 79 -1.01 27.74 -9.61
CA PHE A 79 0.18 28.10 -8.83
C PHE A 79 0.97 26.86 -8.43
N TRP A 80 0.30 25.84 -7.91
CA TRP A 80 0.96 24.64 -7.38
C TRP A 80 1.72 23.89 -8.48
N TRP A 81 1.17 23.86 -9.69
CA TRP A 81 1.87 23.28 -10.84
C TRP A 81 3.20 23.98 -11.14
N HIS A 82 3.20 25.32 -11.14
CA HIS A 82 4.41 26.09 -11.40
C HIS A 82 5.43 25.96 -10.28
N ALA A 83 4.97 25.96 -9.03
CA ALA A 83 5.83 25.84 -7.87
C ALA A 83 6.56 24.48 -7.82
N PHE A 84 5.91 23.41 -8.29
CA PHE A 84 6.38 22.04 -8.09
C PHE A 84 6.81 21.30 -9.36
N ARG A 85 6.79 21.94 -10.54
CA ARG A 85 7.40 21.47 -11.80
C ARG A 85 7.20 19.96 -12.09
N ASN A 86 5.94 19.54 -12.13
CA ASN A 86 5.48 18.16 -12.38
C ASN A 86 5.52 17.20 -11.18
N ARG A 87 5.89 17.66 -9.97
CA ARG A 87 5.92 16.79 -8.78
C ARG A 87 5.25 17.38 -7.56
N GLY A 88 3.95 17.15 -7.44
CA GLY A 88 3.11 17.81 -6.44
C GLY A 88 3.55 17.52 -4.99
N PRO A 89 3.19 18.38 -4.02
CA PRO A 89 3.45 18.13 -2.61
C PRO A 89 2.93 16.78 -2.10
N VAL A 90 1.85 16.26 -2.70
CA VAL A 90 1.31 14.92 -2.37
C VAL A 90 2.30 13.82 -2.70
N GLU A 91 2.88 13.85 -3.91
CA GLU A 91 3.91 12.91 -4.36
C GLU A 91 5.14 12.95 -3.44
N ILE A 92 5.60 14.16 -3.07
CA ILE A 92 6.72 14.33 -2.12
C ILE A 92 6.37 13.74 -0.74
N GLY A 93 5.14 13.99 -0.26
CA GLY A 93 4.63 13.42 0.98
C GLY A 93 4.59 11.89 0.92
N GLN A 94 4.20 11.33 -0.21
CA GLN A 94 4.22 9.90 -0.48
C GLN A 94 5.62 9.33 -0.36
N TRP A 95 6.63 9.93 -1.00
CA TRP A 95 8.02 9.45 -0.90
C TRP A 95 8.50 9.42 0.55
N ALA A 96 8.16 10.44 1.33
CA ALA A 96 8.52 10.50 2.74
C ALA A 96 7.87 9.35 3.54
N VAL A 97 6.56 9.13 3.35
CA VAL A 97 5.83 8.05 4.03
C VAL A 97 6.34 6.67 3.60
N MET A 98 6.58 6.45 2.32
CA MET A 98 7.14 5.20 1.81
C MET A 98 8.56 4.96 2.33
N SER A 99 9.38 6.01 2.45
CA SER A 99 10.71 5.91 3.06
C SER A 99 10.63 5.45 4.52
N LEU A 100 9.64 5.92 5.27
CA LEU A 100 9.38 5.46 6.63
C LEU A 100 8.94 3.98 6.66
N VAL A 101 8.19 3.50 5.66
CA VAL A 101 7.87 2.07 5.53
C VAL A 101 9.14 1.25 5.32
N VAL A 102 10.06 1.71 4.48
CA VAL A 102 11.36 1.05 4.25
C VAL A 102 12.15 0.94 5.55
N VAL A 103 12.32 2.05 6.27
CA VAL A 103 13.07 2.09 7.54
C VAL A 103 12.42 1.20 8.60
N THR A 104 11.09 1.30 8.76
CA THR A 104 10.34 0.52 9.75
C THR A 104 10.44 -0.98 9.45
N SER A 105 10.27 -1.36 8.18
CA SER A 105 10.39 -2.76 7.74
C SER A 105 11.81 -3.29 7.91
N GLY A 106 12.83 -2.49 7.60
CA GLY A 106 14.23 -2.82 7.87
C GLY A 106 14.52 -3.03 9.36
N ARG A 107 13.94 -2.19 10.23
CA ARG A 107 14.04 -2.36 11.69
C ARG A 107 13.40 -3.66 12.16
N ILE A 108 12.20 -3.99 11.65
CA ILE A 108 11.52 -5.25 11.96
C ILE A 108 12.36 -6.45 11.50
N ALA A 109 12.94 -6.39 10.30
CA ALA A 109 13.83 -7.42 9.79
C ALA A 109 15.06 -7.64 10.71
N GLY A 110 15.63 -6.55 11.24
CA GLY A 110 16.72 -6.60 12.23
C GLY A 110 16.33 -7.32 13.52
N ILE A 111 15.13 -7.08 14.05
CA ILE A 111 14.63 -7.79 15.25
C ILE A 111 14.49 -9.30 14.97
N TYR A 112 14.01 -9.67 13.77
CA TYR A 112 13.92 -11.07 13.40
C TYR A 112 15.28 -11.74 13.20
N GLU A 113 16.30 -11.00 12.74
CA GLU A 113 17.68 -11.48 12.69
C GLU A 113 18.22 -11.80 14.08
N GLU A 114 18.05 -10.89 15.05
CA GLU A 114 18.45 -11.10 16.44
C GLU A 114 17.80 -12.36 17.03
N ARG A 115 16.55 -12.65 16.63
CA ARG A 115 15.77 -13.83 17.04
C ARG A 115 16.09 -15.10 16.23
N LYS A 116 17.04 -15.05 15.28
CA LYS A 116 17.38 -16.15 14.36
C LYS A 116 16.18 -16.67 13.55
N ASP A 117 15.16 -15.85 13.32
CA ASP A 117 13.98 -16.20 12.53
C ASP A 117 14.13 -15.67 11.11
N ARG A 118 14.77 -16.49 10.27
CA ARG A 118 15.05 -16.19 8.87
C ARG A 118 13.79 -15.87 8.06
N SER A 119 12.67 -16.53 8.36
CA SER A 119 11.42 -16.33 7.61
C SER A 119 10.85 -14.93 7.84
N GLY A 120 10.82 -14.48 9.10
CA GLY A 120 10.41 -13.12 9.45
C GLY A 120 11.33 -12.08 8.81
N LYS A 121 12.65 -12.27 8.93
CA LYS A 121 13.64 -11.37 8.32
C LYS A 121 13.44 -11.21 6.82
N ILE A 122 13.35 -12.32 6.06
CA ILE A 122 13.24 -12.26 4.60
C ILE A 122 11.95 -11.54 4.19
N LEU A 123 10.81 -11.84 4.81
CA LEU A 123 9.56 -11.16 4.53
C LEU A 123 9.70 -9.63 4.61
N TRP A 124 10.22 -9.13 5.74
CA TRP A 124 10.29 -7.70 5.98
C TRP A 124 11.36 -7.01 5.13
N LEU A 125 12.42 -7.72 4.74
CA LEU A 125 13.37 -7.23 3.72
C LEU A 125 12.73 -7.15 2.33
N LEU A 126 11.87 -8.09 1.94
CA LEU A 126 11.16 -8.03 0.65
C LEU A 126 10.19 -6.84 0.61
N ILE A 127 9.50 -6.57 1.71
CA ILE A 127 8.64 -5.39 1.87
C ILE A 127 9.49 -4.11 1.74
N ALA A 128 10.59 -4.01 2.49
CA ALA A 128 11.47 -2.84 2.45
C ALA A 128 12.05 -2.61 1.04
N ALA A 129 12.51 -3.68 0.37
CA ALA A 129 13.04 -3.59 -0.99
C ALA A 129 11.96 -3.15 -1.99
N THR A 130 10.72 -3.63 -1.84
CA THR A 130 9.61 -3.25 -2.71
C THR A 130 9.30 -1.75 -2.61
N PHE A 131 9.12 -1.24 -1.38
CA PHE A 131 8.88 0.20 -1.17
C PHE A 131 10.07 1.06 -1.61
N ALA A 132 11.31 0.58 -1.44
CA ALA A 132 12.49 1.29 -1.94
C ALA A 132 12.51 1.37 -3.47
N MET A 133 12.14 0.29 -4.17
CA MET A 133 12.03 0.30 -5.63
C MET A 133 10.92 1.23 -6.12
N MET A 134 9.78 1.28 -5.44
CA MET A 134 8.70 2.21 -5.77
C MET A 134 9.14 3.67 -5.61
N ILE A 135 9.85 4.01 -4.53
CA ILE A 135 10.41 5.37 -4.37
C ILE A 135 11.39 5.69 -5.49
N ILE A 136 12.25 4.75 -5.88
CA ILE A 136 13.18 4.95 -7.01
C ILE A 136 12.40 5.14 -8.31
N GLU A 137 11.29 4.42 -8.49
CA GLU A 137 10.42 4.55 -9.65
C GLU A 137 9.80 5.95 -9.72
N ASP A 138 9.11 6.36 -8.66
CA ASP A 138 8.47 7.66 -8.59
C ASP A 138 9.52 8.77 -8.71
N ALA A 139 10.60 8.71 -7.90
CA ALA A 139 11.68 9.72 -7.85
C ALA A 139 12.46 9.89 -9.16
N GLY A 140 12.72 8.79 -9.88
CA GLY A 140 13.66 8.76 -11.00
C GLY A 140 13.03 8.54 -12.38
N ASP A 141 11.75 8.15 -12.43
CA ASP A 141 11.06 7.73 -13.66
C ASP A 141 11.83 6.68 -14.53
N PRO A 142 12.48 5.66 -13.93
CA PRO A 142 13.17 4.63 -14.69
C PRO A 142 12.22 3.84 -15.58
N ARG A 143 10.93 3.71 -15.19
CA ARG A 143 9.89 3.02 -15.95
C ARG A 143 9.70 3.64 -17.33
N HIS A 144 9.43 4.95 -17.41
CA HIS A 144 9.22 5.59 -18.71
C HIS A 144 10.52 5.79 -19.49
N ILE A 145 11.66 5.94 -18.80
CA ILE A 145 12.98 5.96 -19.45
C ILE A 145 13.25 4.62 -20.15
N GLN A 146 13.11 3.50 -19.45
CA GLN A 146 13.28 2.17 -20.03
C GLN A 146 12.27 1.92 -21.14
N GLY A 147 10.99 2.25 -20.93
CA GLY A 147 9.96 2.13 -21.95
C GLY A 147 10.34 2.83 -23.26
N ARG A 148 10.90 4.06 -23.19
CA ARG A 148 11.38 4.78 -24.38
C ARG A 148 12.56 4.09 -25.06
N TYR A 149 13.55 3.60 -24.30
CA TYR A 149 14.70 2.91 -24.87
C TYR A 149 14.33 1.57 -25.51
N PHE A 150 13.45 0.79 -24.88
CA PHE A 150 13.01 -0.50 -25.42
C PHE A 150 12.20 -0.36 -26.71
N VAL A 151 11.35 0.67 -26.79
CA VAL A 151 10.67 1.04 -28.04
C VAL A 151 11.70 1.44 -29.10
N HIS A 152 12.66 2.30 -28.75
CA HIS A 152 13.59 2.86 -29.73
C HIS A 152 14.57 1.84 -30.31
N PHE A 153 15.12 0.95 -29.48
CA PHE A 153 16.18 0.02 -29.88
C PHE A 153 15.70 -1.38 -30.25
N TRP A 154 14.54 -1.81 -29.74
CA TRP A 154 14.02 -3.17 -29.93
C TRP A 154 12.59 -3.22 -30.48
N ASP A 155 11.99 -2.08 -30.84
CA ASP A 155 10.60 -1.96 -31.33
C ASP A 155 9.58 -2.67 -30.42
N MET A 156 9.87 -2.69 -29.12
CA MET A 156 9.00 -3.35 -28.15
C MET A 156 7.80 -2.46 -27.81
N ASN A 157 6.66 -3.09 -27.55
CA ASN A 157 5.49 -2.36 -27.06
C ASN A 157 5.78 -1.72 -25.69
N ARG A 158 5.73 -0.38 -25.62
CA ARG A 158 5.98 0.38 -24.39
C ARG A 158 5.17 -0.12 -23.20
N ASN A 159 3.88 -0.41 -23.40
CA ASN A 159 2.99 -0.83 -22.32
C ASN A 159 3.39 -2.20 -21.76
N LEU A 160 3.90 -3.10 -22.60
CA LEU A 160 4.41 -4.40 -22.16
C LEU A 160 5.66 -4.24 -21.29
N VAL A 161 6.57 -3.33 -21.68
CA VAL A 161 7.79 -3.03 -20.92
C VAL A 161 7.44 -2.41 -19.56
N GLU A 162 6.55 -1.41 -19.54
CA GLU A 162 6.10 -0.77 -18.30
C GLU A 162 5.34 -1.76 -17.40
N ALA A 163 4.49 -2.62 -17.95
CA ALA A 163 3.81 -3.68 -17.21
C ALA A 163 4.80 -4.71 -16.62
N GLY A 164 5.84 -5.08 -17.37
CA GLY A 164 6.92 -5.93 -16.90
C GLY A 164 7.68 -5.28 -15.73
N PHE A 165 7.96 -3.98 -15.84
CA PHE A 165 8.60 -3.20 -14.78
C PHE A 165 7.76 -3.22 -13.49
N PHE A 166 6.47 -2.92 -13.57
CA PHE A 166 5.54 -3.02 -12.44
C PHE A 166 5.51 -4.43 -11.83
N GLY A 167 5.48 -5.46 -12.68
CA GLY A 167 5.52 -6.85 -12.25
C GLY A 167 6.77 -7.16 -11.41
N VAL A 168 7.95 -6.72 -11.86
CA VAL A 168 9.21 -6.88 -11.12
C VAL A 168 9.18 -6.14 -9.78
N MET A 169 8.60 -4.94 -9.73
CA MET A 169 8.52 -4.17 -8.48
C MET A 169 7.62 -4.82 -7.44
N ILE A 170 6.44 -5.31 -7.83
CA ILE A 170 5.44 -5.84 -6.89
C ILE A 170 5.64 -7.33 -6.57
N PHE A 171 6.36 -8.07 -7.40
CA PHE A 171 6.59 -9.50 -7.19
C PHE A 171 7.20 -9.84 -5.82
N PRO A 172 8.23 -9.14 -5.31
CA PRO A 172 8.85 -9.46 -4.03
C PRO A 172 7.87 -9.38 -2.84
N ILE A 173 7.02 -8.34 -2.79
CA ILE A 173 6.04 -8.20 -1.70
C ILE A 173 4.93 -9.24 -1.80
N ILE A 174 4.40 -9.52 -3.00
CA ILE A 174 3.38 -10.56 -3.21
C ILE A 174 3.95 -11.93 -2.82
N PHE A 175 5.14 -12.27 -3.33
CA PHE A 175 5.84 -13.50 -2.97
C PHE A 175 6.06 -13.58 -1.45
N GLY A 176 6.48 -12.48 -0.82
CA GLY A 176 6.65 -12.39 0.63
C GLY A 176 5.39 -12.74 1.40
N PHE A 177 4.26 -12.09 1.08
CA PHE A 177 2.97 -12.35 1.75
C PHE A 177 2.48 -13.79 1.52
N LEU A 178 2.62 -14.34 0.31
CA LEU A 178 2.20 -15.71 0.01
C LEU A 178 3.08 -16.75 0.70
N ARG A 179 4.41 -16.58 0.64
CA ARG A 179 5.39 -17.55 1.17
C ARG A 179 5.49 -17.52 2.68
N TYR A 180 5.32 -16.34 3.28
CA TYR A 180 5.49 -16.08 4.72
C TYR A 180 4.21 -15.56 5.37
N TRP A 181 3.04 -16.00 4.89
CA TRP A 181 1.71 -15.62 5.37
C TRP A 181 1.59 -15.59 6.90
N ASN A 182 2.02 -16.67 7.56
CA ASN A 182 1.94 -16.79 9.02
C ASN A 182 2.83 -15.79 9.78
N LYS A 183 3.89 -15.27 9.13
CA LYS A 183 4.73 -14.20 9.69
C LYS A 183 4.08 -12.85 9.43
N ALA A 184 3.65 -12.58 8.20
CA ALA A 184 3.02 -11.32 7.83
C ALA A 184 1.78 -11.00 8.68
N PHE A 185 0.96 -12.01 8.95
CA PHE A 185 -0.33 -11.85 9.65
C PHE A 185 -0.34 -12.44 11.06
N ARG A 186 0.85 -12.52 11.67
CA ARG A 186 1.04 -13.04 13.03
C ARG A 186 0.20 -12.29 14.05
N PHE A 187 0.23 -10.96 14.01
CA PHE A 187 -0.51 -10.09 14.92
C PHE A 187 -1.84 -9.70 14.29
N VAL A 188 -2.94 -10.04 14.96
CA VAL A 188 -4.31 -9.85 14.46
C VAL A 188 -4.54 -8.37 14.14
N GLU A 189 -4.07 -7.51 15.02
CA GLU A 189 -4.21 -6.06 15.05
C GLU A 189 -3.55 -5.36 13.86
N THR A 190 -2.60 -6.01 13.18
CA THR A 190 -1.85 -5.42 12.05
C THR A 190 -2.47 -5.78 10.69
N ARG A 191 -3.27 -6.84 10.65
CA ARG A 191 -3.70 -7.52 9.42
C ARG A 191 -4.39 -6.60 8.43
N MET A 192 -5.40 -5.87 8.91
CA MET A 192 -6.21 -5.01 8.05
C MET A 192 -5.41 -3.87 7.46
N TYR A 193 -4.47 -3.29 8.21
CA TYR A 193 -3.63 -2.21 7.70
C TYR A 193 -2.73 -2.67 6.57
N LEU A 194 -2.08 -3.83 6.70
CA LEU A 194 -1.22 -4.36 5.65
C LEU A 194 -2.01 -4.71 4.38
N ILE A 195 -3.20 -5.30 4.53
CA ILE A 195 -4.07 -5.63 3.39
C ILE A 195 -4.61 -4.36 2.74
N LEU A 196 -5.20 -3.44 3.51
CA LEU A 196 -5.80 -2.21 2.98
C LEU A 196 -4.75 -1.32 2.33
N GLY A 197 -3.58 -1.16 2.94
CA GLY A 197 -2.47 -0.41 2.34
C GLY A 197 -2.06 -1.03 0.99
N GLY A 198 -1.89 -2.36 0.94
CA GLY A 198 -1.59 -3.06 -0.30
C GLY A 198 -2.70 -2.92 -1.37
N LEU A 199 -3.97 -2.98 -0.97
CA LEU A 199 -5.12 -2.83 -1.88
C LEU A 199 -5.25 -1.40 -2.43
N PHE A 200 -5.02 -0.38 -1.61
CA PHE A 200 -5.01 1.01 -2.07
C PHE A 200 -3.91 1.23 -3.10
N TYR A 201 -2.69 0.74 -2.81
CA TYR A 201 -1.58 0.85 -3.76
C TYR A 201 -1.86 0.06 -5.05
N ALA A 202 -2.38 -1.16 -4.94
CA ALA A 202 -2.76 -1.97 -6.10
C ALA A 202 -3.86 -1.29 -6.95
N THR A 203 -4.74 -0.52 -6.31
CA THR A 203 -5.77 0.27 -7.00
C THR A 203 -5.13 1.43 -7.77
N ALA A 204 -4.23 2.20 -7.14
CA ALA A 204 -3.53 3.31 -7.78
C ALA A 204 -2.63 2.84 -8.94
N ALA A 205 -1.77 1.84 -8.69
CA ALA A 205 -0.93 1.25 -9.73
C ALA A 205 -1.77 0.59 -10.84
N GLY A 206 -2.91 -0.02 -10.48
CA GLY A 206 -3.87 -0.57 -11.43
C GLY A 206 -4.47 0.51 -12.33
N THR A 207 -4.88 1.65 -11.78
CA THR A 207 -5.38 2.77 -12.58
C THR A 207 -4.30 3.33 -13.51
N SER A 208 -3.05 3.38 -13.06
CA SER A 208 -1.89 3.78 -13.88
C SER A 208 -1.64 2.82 -15.04
N LEU A 209 -1.69 1.50 -14.78
CA LEU A 209 -1.49 0.46 -15.79
C LEU A 209 -2.60 0.49 -16.86
N PHE A 210 -3.85 0.67 -16.44
CA PHE A 210 -5.01 0.67 -17.32
C PHE A 210 -5.35 2.03 -17.93
N ARG A 211 -4.55 3.07 -17.68
CA ARG A 211 -4.86 4.45 -18.12
C ARG A 211 -5.11 4.58 -19.63
N TRP A 212 -4.42 3.76 -20.43
CA TRP A 212 -4.50 3.76 -21.89
C TRP A 212 -5.71 3.00 -22.44
N ILE A 213 -6.34 2.12 -21.66
CA ILE A 213 -7.46 1.31 -22.15
C ILE A 213 -8.65 2.24 -22.40
N ASN A 214 -8.96 2.44 -23.69
CA ASN A 214 -10.05 3.29 -24.14
C ASN A 214 -10.01 4.71 -23.54
N ASN A 215 -8.82 5.27 -23.28
CA ASN A 215 -8.67 6.57 -22.59
C ASN A 215 -9.47 6.65 -21.28
N PHE A 216 -9.58 5.55 -20.53
CA PHE A 216 -10.36 5.46 -19.28
C PHE A 216 -10.03 6.61 -18.34
N TYR A 217 -8.74 6.85 -18.13
CA TYR A 217 -8.22 7.87 -17.23
C TYR A 217 -8.75 9.26 -17.56
N GLN A 218 -8.59 9.68 -18.82
CA GLN A 218 -9.04 10.99 -19.28
C GLN A 218 -10.56 11.10 -19.30
N ARG A 219 -11.28 10.03 -19.65
CA ARG A 219 -12.76 10.05 -19.66
C ARG A 219 -13.35 10.19 -18.27
N VAL A 220 -12.84 9.45 -17.29
CA VAL A 220 -13.30 9.55 -15.89
C VAL A 220 -12.95 10.93 -15.33
N GLY A 221 -11.71 11.36 -15.52
CA GLY A 221 -11.26 12.68 -15.08
C GLY A 221 -12.05 13.83 -15.69
N ASN A 222 -12.34 13.79 -16.99
CA ASN A 222 -13.11 14.84 -17.65
C ASN A 222 -14.53 14.89 -17.10
N ARG A 223 -15.17 13.74 -16.86
CA ARG A 223 -16.50 13.71 -16.22
C ARG A 223 -16.46 14.35 -14.83
N ILE A 224 -15.47 14.00 -14.00
CA ILE A 224 -15.35 14.60 -12.66
C ILE A 224 -15.08 16.11 -12.77
N SER A 225 -14.22 16.52 -13.71
CA SER A 225 -13.96 17.93 -14.00
C SER A 225 -15.22 18.69 -14.44
N ASP A 226 -16.02 18.12 -15.34
CA ASP A 226 -17.28 18.71 -15.80
C ASP A 226 -18.30 18.84 -14.66
N LEU A 227 -18.44 17.81 -13.82
CA LEU A 227 -19.40 17.79 -12.71
C LEU A 227 -19.08 18.80 -11.59
N PHE A 228 -17.81 18.92 -11.21
CA PHE A 228 -17.42 19.67 -10.01
C PHE A 228 -16.69 20.99 -10.31
N PHE A 229 -16.10 21.10 -11.50
CA PHE A 229 -15.22 22.21 -11.87
C PHE A 229 -15.59 22.84 -13.22
N GLY A 230 -16.73 22.45 -13.82
CA GLY A 230 -17.21 22.98 -15.10
C GLY A 230 -16.26 22.74 -16.29
N GLY A 231 -15.42 21.72 -16.22
CA GLY A 231 -14.46 21.38 -17.28
C GLY A 231 -13.16 22.20 -17.26
N SER A 232 -12.98 23.08 -16.27
CA SER A 232 -11.80 23.95 -16.16
C SER A 232 -10.48 23.20 -15.91
N ILE A 233 -10.56 21.97 -15.38
CA ILE A 233 -9.40 21.14 -15.07
C ILE A 233 -9.29 20.03 -16.13
N PRO A 234 -8.16 19.86 -16.82
CA PRO A 234 -8.01 18.71 -17.69
C PRO A 234 -8.11 17.40 -16.89
N GLY A 235 -9.00 16.50 -17.31
CA GLY A 235 -9.33 15.31 -16.53
C GLY A 235 -8.14 14.40 -16.21
N PHE A 236 -7.16 14.36 -17.10
CA PHE A 236 -5.91 13.65 -16.83
C PHE A 236 -5.25 14.15 -15.53
N PHE A 237 -5.15 15.46 -15.31
CA PHE A 237 -4.54 16.02 -14.11
C PHE A 237 -5.31 15.66 -12.84
N LEU A 238 -6.63 15.67 -12.92
CA LEU A 238 -7.46 15.30 -11.77
C LEU A 238 -7.19 13.85 -11.37
N MET A 239 -7.13 12.94 -12.34
CA MET A 239 -6.89 11.55 -12.04
C MET A 239 -5.44 11.30 -11.57
N ASP A 240 -4.44 11.91 -12.21
CA ASP A 240 -3.01 11.74 -11.92
C ASP A 240 -2.69 12.35 -10.56
N PHE A 241 -2.82 13.66 -10.45
CA PHE A 241 -2.33 14.38 -9.26
C PHE A 241 -3.28 14.31 -8.08
N VAL A 242 -4.60 14.18 -8.31
CA VAL A 242 -5.58 14.16 -7.21
C VAL A 242 -5.86 12.74 -6.78
N PHE A 243 -6.28 11.89 -7.70
CA PHE A 243 -6.78 10.57 -7.33
C PHE A 243 -5.63 9.57 -7.08
N GLU A 244 -4.72 9.38 -8.04
CA GLU A 244 -3.62 8.40 -7.95
C GLU A 244 -2.68 8.75 -6.79
N GLU A 245 -2.12 9.95 -6.78
CA GLU A 245 -1.22 10.41 -5.71
C GLU A 245 -1.87 10.37 -4.30
N SER A 246 -3.16 10.68 -4.18
CA SER A 246 -3.85 10.58 -2.87
C SER A 246 -4.01 9.14 -2.43
N LEU A 247 -4.33 8.23 -3.36
CA LEU A 247 -4.44 6.81 -3.05
C LEU A 247 -3.09 6.21 -2.66
N GLU A 248 -2.01 6.60 -3.34
CA GLU A 248 -0.66 6.12 -3.05
C GLU A 248 -0.14 6.65 -1.71
N LEU A 249 -0.34 7.95 -1.42
CA LEU A 249 -0.03 8.49 -0.09
C LEU A 249 -0.82 7.78 1.02
N MET A 250 -2.13 7.56 0.82
CA MET A 250 -2.94 6.84 1.80
C MET A 250 -2.55 5.38 1.92
N ALA A 251 -2.18 4.73 0.82
CA ALA A 251 -1.64 3.38 0.82
C ALA A 251 -0.38 3.30 1.69
N GLY A 252 0.57 4.21 1.46
CA GLY A 252 1.79 4.34 2.25
C GLY A 252 1.48 4.58 3.73
N ALA A 253 0.56 5.48 4.05
CA ALA A 253 0.22 5.84 5.44
C ALA A 253 -0.44 4.66 6.19
N ILE A 254 -1.38 3.98 5.54
CA ILE A 254 -2.05 2.79 6.09
C ILE A 254 -1.06 1.64 6.26
N PHE A 255 -0.18 1.41 5.28
CA PHE A 255 0.83 0.36 5.37
C PHE A 255 1.86 0.66 6.47
N LEU A 256 2.31 1.92 6.58
CA LEU A 256 3.19 2.39 7.65
C LEU A 256 2.54 2.20 9.02
N ALA A 257 1.26 2.52 9.16
CA ALA A 257 0.52 2.30 10.39
C ALA A 257 0.51 0.81 10.79
N GLY A 258 0.31 -0.09 9.82
CA GLY A 258 0.39 -1.54 10.02
C GLY A 258 1.80 -2.01 10.42
N ALA A 259 2.83 -1.55 9.71
CA ALA A 259 4.23 -1.89 10.01
C ALA A 259 4.68 -1.35 11.38
N TYR A 260 4.30 -0.12 11.72
CA TYR A 260 4.61 0.48 13.02
C TYR A 260 3.95 -0.30 14.16
N LEU A 261 2.66 -0.61 14.04
CA LEU A 261 1.96 -1.41 15.05
C LEU A 261 2.58 -2.81 15.18
N TYR A 262 2.99 -3.41 14.06
CA TYR A 262 3.72 -4.69 14.07
C TYR A 262 5.03 -4.60 14.84
N LEU A 263 5.79 -3.52 14.65
CA LEU A 263 7.02 -3.25 15.38
C LEU A 263 6.78 -3.10 16.88
N GLU A 264 5.71 -2.40 17.29
CA GLU A 264 5.33 -2.27 18.71
C GLU A 264 5.06 -3.64 19.36
N HIS A 265 4.28 -4.49 18.69
CA HIS A 265 4.03 -5.86 19.18
C HIS A 265 5.31 -6.72 19.24
N LEU A 266 6.25 -6.54 18.31
CA LEU A 266 7.51 -7.26 18.41
C LEU A 266 8.35 -6.81 19.60
N ASN A 267 8.36 -5.52 19.91
CA ASN A 267 9.10 -4.96 21.02
C ASN A 267 8.51 -5.39 22.37
N SER A 268 7.18 -5.41 22.51
CA SER A 268 6.56 -5.87 23.77
C SER A 268 6.86 -7.34 24.10
N LEU A 269 7.11 -8.17 23.08
CA LEU A 269 7.57 -9.56 23.27
C LEU A 269 9.05 -9.68 23.67
N LYS A 270 9.83 -8.59 23.67
CA LYS A 270 11.20 -8.60 24.22
C LYS A 270 11.21 -8.38 25.73
N ASP A 271 10.18 -7.71 26.25
CA ASP A 271 10.09 -7.31 27.66
C ASP A 271 9.45 -8.40 28.55
N THR A 272 9.09 -9.54 27.96
CA THR A 272 8.55 -10.75 28.61
C THR A 272 9.54 -11.90 28.53
#